data_AF-A0A374W6E0-F1
#
_entry.id   AF-A0A374W6E0-F1
#
_cell.length_a   1.000
_cell.length_b   1.000
_cell.length_c   1.000
_cell.angle_alpha   90.00
_cell.angle_beta   90.00
_cell.angle_gamma   90.00
#
_symmetry.space_group_name_H-M   'P 1'
#
loop_
_entity.id
_entity.type
_entity.pdbx_description
1 polymer ?
#
loop_
_entity_poly.entity_id
_entity_poly.type
_entity_poly.pdbx_seq_one_letter_code
_entity_poly.pdbx_strand_id
1 'polypeptide(L)'
;MKKVLLFTSLFILIVLTSCSKEDNERYCWKFTVKQTTSVSPAMSGYPKTVTSTSTQCDLTESEADEVVEKLTTTSTSSTNGYKITVKTTVTKTRTDKKDNSEDKETGIRVPTGR
;
A
#
# COMPACT_ATOMS: atom_id res chain seq x y z
N MET A 1 20.53 52.48 8.71
CA MET A 1 19.57 51.37 8.50
C MET A 1 19.84 50.67 7.17
N LYS A 2 20.91 49.87 7.09
CA LYS A 2 21.27 48.99 5.96
C LYS A 2 22.24 47.97 6.55
N LYS A 3 21.92 46.67 6.52
CA LYS A 3 22.84 45.50 6.78
C LYS A 3 22.11 44.16 7.03
N VAL A 4 20.79 44.07 6.89
CA VAL A 4 20.04 42.80 7.06
C VAL A 4 19.69 42.20 5.69
N LEU A 5 20.69 41.98 4.82
CA LEU A 5 20.51 41.40 3.49
C LEU A 5 21.66 40.46 3.10
N LEU A 6 22.18 39.66 4.04
CA LEU A 6 23.29 38.74 3.76
C LEU A 6 23.16 37.36 4.45
N PHE A 7 21.96 36.96 4.89
CA PHE A 7 21.76 35.63 5.50
C PHE A 7 20.72 34.73 4.80
N THR A 8 20.04 35.21 3.76
CA THR A 8 19.02 34.45 3.03
C THR A 8 19.54 33.69 1.80
N SER A 9 20.83 33.79 1.47
CA SER A 9 21.40 33.16 0.26
C SER A 9 22.00 31.76 0.47
N LEU A 10 22.17 31.30 1.71
CA LEU A 10 22.92 30.04 1.99
C LEU A 10 22.03 28.81 2.20
N PHE A 11 20.71 28.97 2.31
CA PHE A 11 19.78 27.85 2.55
C PHE A 11 19.13 27.27 1.29
N ILE A 12 19.33 27.90 0.12
CA ILE A 12 18.68 27.48 -1.15
C ILE A 12 19.50 26.40 -1.89
N LEU A 13 20.76 26.17 -1.51
CA LEU A 13 21.65 25.20 -2.20
C LEU A 13 21.64 23.78 -1.62
N ILE A 14 21.00 23.54 -0.46
CA ILE A 14 21.01 22.22 0.21
C ILE A 14 19.83 21.34 -0.24
N VAL A 15 18.85 21.87 -0.99
CA VAL A 15 17.64 21.11 -1.37
C VAL A 15 17.78 20.36 -2.71
N LEU A 16 18.93 20.44 -3.39
CA LEU A 16 19.16 19.78 -4.69
C LEU A 16 20.04 18.54 -4.64
N THR A 17 20.46 18.09 -3.45
CA THR A 17 21.22 16.82 -3.29
C THR A 17 20.34 15.68 -2.79
N SER A 18 19.06 15.63 -3.16
CA SER A 18 18.37 14.33 -3.23
C SER A 18 18.77 13.67 -4.55
N CYS A 19 20.00 13.16 -4.56
CA CYS A 19 20.53 12.31 -5.61
C CYS A 19 19.83 10.96 -5.47
N SER A 20 18.56 10.91 -5.87
CA SER A 20 17.87 9.65 -6.10
C SER A 20 18.60 9.03 -7.28
N LYS A 21 19.31 7.91 -7.05
CA LYS A 21 19.74 7.05 -8.15
C LYS A 21 18.49 6.79 -8.97
N GLU A 22 18.44 7.32 -10.19
CA GLU A 22 17.38 6.97 -11.12
C GLU A 22 17.54 5.49 -11.42
N ASP A 23 16.77 4.67 -10.70
CA ASP A 23 16.57 3.27 -10.99
C ASP A 23 15.82 3.19 -12.33
N ASN A 24 16.58 3.30 -13.41
CA ASN A 24 16.07 3.29 -14.78
C ASN A 24 15.64 1.88 -15.23
N GLU A 25 16.00 0.85 -14.46
CA GLU A 25 15.65 -0.53 -14.74
C GLU A 25 14.18 -0.80 -14.34
N ARG A 26 13.41 -1.32 -15.31
CA ARG A 26 12.00 -1.64 -15.13
C ARG A 26 11.81 -3.15 -15.08
N TYR A 27 10.96 -3.61 -14.17
CA TYR A 27 10.74 -5.02 -13.87
C TYR A 27 9.25 -5.34 -13.76
N CYS A 28 8.93 -6.64 -13.73
CA CYS A 28 7.64 -7.11 -13.26
C CYS A 28 7.66 -7.36 -11.76
N TRP A 29 6.63 -6.89 -11.08
CA TRP A 29 6.44 -7.00 -9.65
C TRP A 29 5.11 -7.68 -9.34
N LYS A 30 5.17 -8.73 -8.54
CA LYS A 30 4.00 -9.35 -7.94
C LYS A 30 3.70 -8.67 -6.61
N PHE A 31 2.52 -8.08 -6.51
CA PHE A 31 1.99 -7.50 -5.29
C PHE A 31 1.07 -8.51 -4.61
N THR A 32 1.26 -8.71 -3.31
CA THR A 32 0.35 -9.49 -2.47
C THR A 32 -0.29 -8.54 -1.47
N VAL A 33 -1.61 -8.40 -1.55
CA VAL A 33 -2.42 -7.55 -0.68
C VAL A 33 -3.10 -8.45 0.34
N LYS A 34 -2.83 -8.21 1.62
CA LYS A 34 -3.49 -8.88 2.74
C LYS A 34 -4.33 -7.86 3.49
N GLN A 35 -5.64 -8.03 3.45
CA GLN A 35 -6.58 -7.19 4.19
C GLN A 35 -7.18 -7.98 5.36
N THR A 36 -6.97 -7.50 6.58
CA THR A 36 -7.54 -8.06 7.80
C THR A 36 -8.55 -7.09 8.40
N THR A 37 -9.79 -7.53 8.56
CA THR A 37 -10.82 -6.78 9.27
C THR A 37 -11.00 -7.39 10.66
N SER A 38 -10.95 -6.56 11.69
CA SER A 38 -11.14 -6.91 13.10
C SER A 38 -12.27 -6.07 13.69
N VAL A 39 -13.04 -6.65 14.61
CA VAL A 39 -14.18 -5.98 15.27
C VAL A 39 -14.02 -6.11 16.78
N SER A 40 -14.28 -5.02 17.51
CA SER A 40 -14.32 -4.95 18.96
C SER A 40 -15.63 -4.29 19.43
N PRO A 41 -16.37 -4.85 20.40
CA PRO A 41 -16.12 -6.12 21.08
C PRO A 41 -16.14 -7.30 20.10
N ALA A 42 -15.52 -8.42 20.49
CA ALA A 42 -15.31 -9.57 19.62
C ALA A 42 -16.64 -10.06 19.02
N MET A 43 -16.63 -10.30 17.70
CA MET A 43 -17.78 -10.75 16.94
C MET A 43 -17.43 -12.05 16.22
N SER A 44 -18.36 -13.01 16.22
CA SER A 44 -18.16 -14.29 15.53
C SER A 44 -17.83 -14.07 14.05
N GLY A 45 -16.85 -14.83 13.53
CA GLY A 45 -16.36 -14.69 12.16
C GLY A 45 -15.31 -13.59 11.95
N TYR A 46 -14.94 -12.82 12.99
CA TYR A 46 -13.84 -11.85 12.97
C TYR A 46 -12.73 -12.23 13.97
N PRO A 47 -11.45 -11.93 13.67
CA PRO A 47 -10.97 -11.23 12.49
C PRO A 47 -11.05 -12.08 11.22
N LYS A 48 -11.35 -11.43 10.09
CA LYS A 48 -11.37 -12.06 8.77
C LYS A 48 -10.22 -11.51 7.94
N THR A 49 -9.53 -12.39 7.24
CA THR A 49 -8.44 -12.01 6.33
C THR A 49 -8.77 -12.40 4.90
N VAL A 50 -8.56 -11.49 3.97
CA VAL A 50 -8.62 -11.72 2.52
C VAL A 50 -7.23 -11.45 1.95
N THR A 51 -6.79 -12.30 1.03
CA THR A 51 -5.51 -12.15 0.33
C THR A 51 -5.75 -12.17 -1.17
N SER A 52 -5.23 -11.16 -1.86
CA SER A 52 -5.23 -11.09 -3.32
C SER A 52 -3.81 -10.87 -3.82
N THR A 53 -3.53 -11.35 -5.02
CA THR A 53 -2.24 -11.16 -5.69
C THR A 53 -2.47 -10.58 -7.07
N SER A 54 -1.62 -9.65 -7.48
CA SER A 54 -1.61 -9.10 -8.83
C SER A 54 -0.18 -8.90 -9.30
N THR A 55 0.04 -8.99 -10.61
CA THR A 55 1.33 -8.72 -11.23
C THR A 55 1.22 -7.44 -12.05
N GLN A 56 2.16 -6.52 -11.86
CA GLN A 56 2.29 -5.35 -12.73
C GLN A 56 3.71 -5.30 -13.27
N CYS A 57 3.83 -5.09 -14.59
CA CYS A 57 5.09 -5.00 -15.29
C CYS A 57 5.47 -3.56 -15.59
N ASP A 58 6.70 -3.40 -16.04
CA ASP A 58 7.27 -2.12 -16.44
C ASP A 58 7.21 -1.10 -15.30
N LEU A 59 7.59 -1.49 -14.08
CA LEU A 59 7.76 -0.58 -12.95
C LEU A 59 9.22 -0.56 -12.49
N THR A 60 9.73 0.62 -12.15
CA THR A 60 10.98 0.74 -11.40
C THR A 60 10.79 0.20 -9.97
N GLU A 61 11.89 -0.07 -9.27
CA GLU A 61 11.81 -0.50 -7.87
C GLU A 61 11.12 0.57 -7.00
N SER A 62 11.47 1.84 -7.20
CA SER A 62 10.87 2.98 -6.49
C SER A 62 9.37 3.12 -6.77
N GLU A 63 8.91 2.96 -8.02
CA GLU A 63 7.48 2.99 -8.34
C GLU A 63 6.74 1.84 -7.64
N ALA A 64 7.35 0.64 -7.59
CA ALA A 64 6.77 -0.49 -6.87
C ALA A 64 6.76 -0.28 -5.34
N ASP A 65 7.74 0.42 -4.76
CA ASP A 65 7.71 0.82 -3.35
C ASP A 65 6.60 1.81 -3.05
N GLU A 66 6.40 2.81 -3.92
CA GLU A 66 5.29 3.75 -3.76
C GLU A 66 3.93 3.05 -3.74
N VAL A 67 3.74 2.00 -4.55
CA VAL A 67 2.51 1.17 -4.52
C VAL A 67 2.35 0.49 -3.16
N VAL A 68 3.43 -0.11 -2.63
CA VAL A 68 3.40 -0.75 -1.31
C VAL A 68 3.06 0.25 -0.21
N GLU A 69 3.69 1.42 -0.23
CA GLU A 69 3.48 2.48 0.75
C GLU A 69 2.06 3.03 0.71
N LYS A 70 1.57 3.41 -0.47
CA LYS A 70 0.24 4.03 -0.64
C LYS A 70 -0.89 3.09 -0.27
N LEU A 71 -0.74 1.79 -0.50
CA LEU A 71 -1.80 0.79 -0.26
C LEU A 71 -1.72 0.16 1.13
N THR A 72 -0.55 0.17 1.78
CA THR A 72 -0.42 -0.30 3.16
C THR A 72 -1.04 0.72 4.11
N THR A 73 -2.21 0.38 4.63
CA THR A 73 -3.03 1.32 5.41
C THR A 73 -3.66 0.62 6.60
N THR A 74 -4.01 1.41 7.62
CA THR A 74 -4.86 0.95 8.71
C THR A 74 -5.95 1.99 8.91
N SER A 75 -7.20 1.59 8.73
CA SER A 75 -8.36 2.42 9.02
C SER A 75 -9.10 1.86 10.22
N THR A 76 -9.67 2.76 11.01
CA THR A 76 -10.51 2.40 12.15
C THR A 76 -11.76 3.26 12.11
N SER A 77 -12.91 2.62 12.25
CA SER A 77 -14.20 3.28 12.34
C SER A 77 -14.96 2.75 13.56
N SER A 78 -15.94 3.53 14.02
CA SER A 78 -16.84 3.10 15.08
C SER A 78 -18.27 3.25 14.59
N THR A 79 -19.09 2.20 14.74
CA THR A 79 -20.50 2.20 14.32
C THR A 79 -21.29 1.31 15.26
N ASN A 80 -22.42 1.82 15.77
CA ASN A 80 -23.33 1.08 16.66
C ASN A 80 -22.63 0.45 17.88
N GLY A 81 -21.65 1.15 18.48
CA GLY A 81 -20.89 0.65 19.63
C GLY A 81 -19.77 -0.34 19.31
N TYR A 82 -19.59 -0.71 18.03
CA TYR A 82 -18.48 -1.54 17.57
C TYR A 82 -17.37 -0.69 16.98
N LYS A 83 -16.13 -0.97 17.38
CA LYS A 83 -14.90 -0.50 16.73
C LYS A 83 -14.47 -1.51 15.68
N ILE A 84 -14.43 -1.08 14.43
CA ILE A 84 -14.00 -1.86 13.27
C ILE A 84 -12.62 -1.36 12.86
N THR A 85 -11.65 -2.25 12.76
CA THR A 85 -10.30 -1.93 12.25
C THR A 85 -10.04 -2.73 10.99
N VAL A 86 -9.71 -2.06 9.88
CA VAL A 86 -9.28 -2.69 8.64
C VAL A 86 -7.80 -2.39 8.44
N LYS A 87 -6.98 -3.44 8.46
CA LYS A 87 -5.55 -3.37 8.20
C LYS A 87 -5.26 -3.96 6.84
N THR A 88 -4.73 -3.16 5.94
CA THR A 88 -4.23 -3.58 4.63
C THR A 88 -2.71 -3.59 4.67
N THR A 89 -2.10 -4.70 4.30
CA THR A 89 -0.64 -4.83 4.18
C THR A 89 -0.33 -5.30 2.78
N VAL A 90 0.58 -4.61 2.10
CA VAL A 90 1.02 -4.96 0.76
C VAL A 90 2.49 -5.37 0.81
N THR A 91 2.84 -6.43 0.08
CA THR A 91 4.23 -6.85 -0.12
C THR A 91 4.50 -7.00 -1.61
N LYS A 92 5.69 -6.61 -2.07
CA LYS A 92 6.12 -6.78 -3.45
C LYS A 92 7.19 -7.87 -3.58
N THR A 93 7.23 -8.54 -4.71
CA THR A 93 8.31 -9.46 -5.08
C THR A 93 8.58 -9.34 -6.57
N ARG A 94 9.85 -9.19 -6.96
CA ARG A 94 10.23 -9.17 -8.38
C ARG A 94 9.91 -10.52 -9.01
N THR A 95 9.35 -10.52 -10.21
CA THR A 95 9.02 -11.74 -10.97
C THR A 95 9.58 -11.65 -12.39
N ASP A 96 10.17 -12.74 -12.86
CA ASP A 96 10.70 -12.84 -14.23
C ASP A 96 9.61 -13.31 -15.23
N LYS A 97 8.40 -13.59 -14.75
CA LYS A 97 7.25 -14.04 -15.56
C LYS A 97 6.11 -13.03 -15.49
N LYS A 98 5.58 -12.65 -16.66
CA LYS A 98 4.21 -12.16 -16.85
C LYS A 98 3.24 -13.27 -16.45
N ASP A 99 3.10 -13.50 -15.16
CA ASP A 99 2.16 -14.50 -14.66
C ASP A 99 0.77 -13.87 -14.71
N ASN A 100 0.02 -14.18 -15.77
CA ASN A 100 -1.41 -13.91 -15.89
C ASN A 100 -2.13 -14.76 -14.84
N SER A 101 -2.17 -14.31 -13.59
CA SER A 101 -3.09 -14.86 -12.61
C SER A 101 -4.37 -14.02 -12.60
N GLU A 102 -5.23 -14.27 -13.59
CA GLU A 102 -6.66 -14.05 -13.47
C GLU A 102 -7.20 -14.93 -12.32
N ASP A 103 -7.98 -14.29 -11.46
CA ASP A 103 -9.09 -14.81 -10.67
C ASP A 103 -8.92 -16.04 -9.75
N LYS A 104 -9.03 -15.74 -8.45
CA LYS A 104 -10.03 -16.44 -7.63
C LYS A 104 -10.86 -15.41 -6.87
N GLU A 105 -11.93 -14.95 -7.51
CA GLU A 105 -13.13 -14.50 -6.82
C GLU A 105 -13.63 -15.68 -5.96
N THR A 106 -13.27 -15.70 -4.67
CA THR A 106 -13.85 -16.67 -3.74
C THR A 106 -15.27 -16.22 -3.43
N GLY A 107 -16.22 -16.88 -4.10
CA GLY A 107 -17.64 -16.62 -4.04
C GLY A 107 -18.20 -16.47 -2.62
N ILE A 108 -18.91 -15.36 -2.42
CA ILE A 108 -19.81 -15.19 -1.28
C ILE A 108 -21.06 -16.02 -1.57
N ARG A 109 -21.12 -17.24 -1.04
CA ARG A 109 -22.36 -18.01 -1.00
C ARG A 109 -23.22 -17.43 0.12
N VAL A 110 -24.15 -16.56 -0.23
CA VAL A 110 -25.23 -16.12 0.68
C VAL A 110 -26.22 -17.30 0.80
N PRO A 111 -26.45 -17.85 2.00
CA PRO A 111 -27.55 -18.79 2.18
C PRO A 111 -28.87 -17.99 2.17
N THR A 112 -29.61 -18.07 1.07
CA THR A 112 -31.03 -17.72 1.08
C THR A 112 -31.78 -18.86 1.77
N GLY A 113 -32.22 -18.60 3.00
CA GLY A 113 -33.09 -19.49 3.74
C GLY A 113 -34.46 -19.61 3.08
N ARG A 114 -35.03 -20.80 3.16
CA ARG A 114 -36.47 -21.04 3.10
C ARG A 114 -36.83 -22.09 4.12
#